data_AF-A0A5C9BBJ0-F1
#
_entry.id   AF-A0A5C9BBJ0-F1
#
_cell.length_a   1.000
_cell.length_b   1.000
_cell.length_c   1.000
_cell.angle_alpha   90.00
_cell.angle_beta   90.00
_cell.angle_gamma   90.00
#
_symmetry.space_group_name_H-M   'P 1'
#
loop_
_entity.id
_entity.type
_entity.pdbx_description
1 polymer ?
#
loop_
_entity_poly.entity_id
_entity_poly.type
_entity_poly.pdbx_seq_one_letter_code
_entity_poly.pdbx_strand_id
1 'polypeptide(L)' 'MLIRPFQLADLPTLKRITVAAFDGVSIDQGMQELFGEIQGHEWQWRKARHLDDDVARDPHGMGSVTSPTSRSKPTVVAKA' A
#
# COMPACT_ATOMS: atom_id res chain seq x y z
N MET A 1 9.33 19.93 -2.98
CA MET A 1 8.92 19.00 -1.91
C MET A 1 9.34 17.61 -2.34
N LEU A 2 10.19 16.93 -1.56
CA LEU A 2 10.54 15.52 -1.79
C LEU A 2 9.73 14.67 -0.82
N ILE A 3 8.99 13.69 -1.34
CA ILE A 3 8.34 12.66 -0.52
C ILE A 3 9.37 11.54 -0.32
N ARG A 4 9.66 11.20 0.93
CA ARG A 4 10.58 10.12 1.24
C ARG A 4 9.99 8.76 0.83
N PRO A 5 10.82 7.80 0.39
CA PRO A 5 10.36 6.43 0.17
C PRO A 5 9.80 5.79 1.46
N PHE A 6 8.94 4.79 1.26
CA PHE A 6 8.46 3.93 2.32
C PHE A 6 9.62 3.18 3.00
N GLN A 7 9.54 3.04 4.31
CA GLN A 7 10.42 2.20 5.12
C GLN A 7 9.55 1.18 5.84
N LEU A 8 10.00 -0.07 5.97
CA LEU A 8 9.20 -1.11 6.64
C LEU A 8 8.83 -0.71 8.09
N ALA A 9 9.67 0.07 8.76
CA ALA A 9 9.41 0.62 10.09
C ALA A 9 8.20 1.59 10.14
N ASP A 10 7.73 2.09 9.00
CA ASP A 10 6.53 2.92 8.91
C ASP A 10 5.24 2.11 9.03
N LEU A 11 5.27 0.80 8.75
CA LEU A 11 4.08 -0.03 8.65
C LEU A 11 3.16 0.04 9.89
N PRO A 12 3.67 -0.03 11.15
CA PRO A 12 2.82 0.15 12.32
C PRO A 12 2.12 1.51 12.37
N THR A 13 2.80 2.57 11.93
CA THR A 13 2.24 3.93 11.89
C THR A 13 1.19 4.05 10.79
N LEU A 14 1.45 3.51 9.60
CA LEU A 14 0.49 3.49 8.50
C LEU A 14 -0.79 2.75 8.91
N LYS A 15 -0.67 1.56 9.50
CA LYS A 15 -1.84 0.80 10.00
C LYS A 15 -2.69 1.61 10.97
N ARG A 16 -2.05 2.29 11.94
CA ARG A 16 -2.76 3.12 12.92
C ARG A 16 -3.49 4.28 12.25
N ILE A 17 -2.84 4.99 11.33
CA ILE A 17 -3.45 6.11 10.59
C ILE A 17 -4.60 5.61 9.73
N THR A 18 -4.42 4.49 9.02
CA THR A 18 -5.47 3.88 8.19
C THR A 18 -6.67 3.48 9.03
N VAL A 19 -6.50 2.80 10.16
CA VAL A 19 -7.65 2.46 11.03
C VAL A 19 -8.36 3.73 11.51
N ALA A 20 -7.63 4.71 12.01
CA ALA A 20 -8.22 5.95 12.52
C ALA A 20 -8.95 6.76 11.43
N ALA A 21 -8.41 6.80 10.20
CA ALA A 21 -9.02 7.53 9.09
C ALA A 21 -10.30 6.89 8.55
N PHE A 22 -10.53 5.61 8.85
CA PHE A 22 -11.70 4.86 8.39
C PHE A 22 -12.74 4.61 9.50
N ASP A 23 -12.50 5.10 10.71
CA ASP A 23 -13.48 5.03 11.80
C ASP A 23 -14.75 5.82 11.43
N GLY A 24 -15.90 5.21 11.67
CA GLY A 24 -17.22 5.74 11.34
C GLY A 24 -17.62 5.64 9.86
N VAL A 25 -16.72 5.21 8.97
CA VAL A 25 -17.00 5.09 7.52
C VAL A 25 -16.63 3.74 6.93
N SER A 26 -16.04 2.84 7.72
CA SER A 26 -15.61 1.53 7.24
C SER A 26 -16.80 0.58 7.07
N ILE A 27 -16.92 -0.04 5.90
CA ILE A 27 -17.87 -1.14 5.69
C ILE A 27 -17.56 -2.30 6.65
N ASP A 28 -16.27 -2.56 6.93
CA ASP A 28 -15.88 -3.58 7.89
C ASP A 28 -16.43 -3.33 9.29
N GLN A 29 -16.48 -2.05 9.70
CA GLN A 29 -17.05 -1.62 10.98
C GLN A 29 -18.56 -1.79 10.97
N GLY A 30 -19.25 -1.32 9.93
CA GLY A 30 -20.70 -1.51 9.79
C GLY A 30 -21.10 -2.99 9.78
N MET A 31 -20.32 -3.86 9.12
CA MET A 31 -20.54 -5.31 9.19
C MET A 31 -20.36 -5.85 10.61
N GLN A 32 -19.37 -5.38 11.35
CA GLN A 32 -19.16 -5.83 12.72
C GLN A 32 -20.25 -5.34 13.68
N GLU A 33 -20.74 -4.11 13.51
CA GLU A 33 -21.86 -3.59 14.31
C GLU A 33 -23.13 -4.43 14.10
N LEU A 34 -23.35 -4.94 12.88
CA LEU A 34 -24.51 -5.75 12.53
C LEU A 34 -24.37 -7.24 12.90
N PHE A 35 -23.16 -7.80 12.81
CA PHE A 35 -22.94 -9.25 12.90
C PHE A 35 -21.99 -9.68 14.01
N GLY A 36 -21.39 -8.75 14.74
CA GLY A 36 -20.32 -9.02 15.71
C GLY A 36 -18.96 -9.28 15.04
N GLU A 37 -18.01 -9.81 15.81
CA GLU A 37 -16.70 -10.20 15.30
C GLU A 37 -16.82 -11.21 14.15
N ILE A 38 -16.06 -11.00 13.08
CA ILE A 38 -16.06 -11.89 11.92
C ILE A 38 -14.81 -12.75 11.99
N GLN A 39 -15.00 -14.07 12.10
CA GLN A 39 -13.92 -15.05 12.28
C GLN A 39 -13.01 -14.74 13.48
N GLY A 40 -13.57 -14.21 14.58
CA GLY A 40 -12.80 -13.84 15.78
C GLY A 40 -11.89 -12.62 15.58
N HIS A 41 -12.18 -11.81 14.56
CA HIS A 41 -11.42 -10.62 14.25
C HIS A 41 -12.29 -9.37 14.18
N GLU A 42 -11.85 -8.38 14.96
CA GLU A 42 -12.31 -7.01 14.93
C GLU A 42 -12.06 -6.35 13.56
N TRP A 43 -12.84 -5.32 13.23
CA TRP A 43 -12.82 -4.65 11.93
C TRP A 43 -11.49 -3.95 11.69
N GLN A 44 -10.86 -3.41 12.75
CA GLN A 44 -9.57 -2.75 12.68
C GLN A 44 -8.49 -3.74 12.25
N TRP A 45 -8.54 -4.99 12.74
CA TRP A 45 -7.62 -6.05 12.34
C TRP A 45 -7.80 -6.36 10.86
N ARG A 46 -9.05 -6.57 10.41
CA ARG A 46 -9.36 -6.89 9.00
C ARG A 46 -8.95 -5.73 8.08
N LYS A 47 -9.16 -4.49 8.49
CA LYS A 47 -8.77 -3.29 7.75
C LYS A 47 -7.26 -3.14 7.62
N ALA A 48 -6.53 -3.29 8.73
CA ALA A 48 -5.09 -3.12 8.78
C ALA A 48 -4.33 -4.26 8.07
N ARG A 49 -4.90 -5.47 8.02
CA ARG A 49 -4.30 -6.64 7.35
C ARG A 49 -4.07 -6.42 5.86
N HIS A 50 -4.88 -5.59 5.18
CA HIS A 50 -4.66 -5.27 3.77
C HIS A 50 -3.29 -4.62 3.52
N LEU A 51 -2.75 -3.86 4.50
CA LEU A 51 -1.40 -3.29 4.40
C LEU A 51 -0.31 -4.35 4.57
N ASP A 52 -0.55 -5.39 5.37
CA ASP A 52 0.38 -6.53 5.45
C ASP A 52 0.44 -7.27 4.12
N ASP A 53 -0.72 -7.51 3.51
CA ASP A 53 -0.83 -8.16 2.21
C ASP A 53 -0.12 -7.33 1.12
N ASP A 54 -0.26 -5.99 1.15
CA ASP A 54 0.42 -5.09 0.24
C ASP A 54 1.95 -5.11 0.41
N VAL A 55 2.45 -5.09 1.66
CA VAL A 55 3.89 -5.16 1.94
C VAL A 55 4.47 -6.54 1.62
N ALA A 56 3.72 -7.62 1.86
CA ALA A 56 4.14 -8.97 1.50
C ALA A 56 4.25 -9.13 -0.03
N ARG A 57 3.37 -8.47 -0.79
CA ARG A 57 3.43 -8.44 -2.26
C ARG A 57 4.54 -7.53 -2.78
N ASP A 58 4.73 -6.35 -2.18
CA ASP A 58 5.72 -5.35 -2.58
C ASP A 58 6.37 -4.68 -1.35
N PRO A 59 7.50 -5.22 -0.85
CA PRO A 59 8.15 -4.75 0.37
C PRO A 59 8.72 -3.33 0.29
N HIS A 60 8.87 -2.78 -0.92
CA HIS A 60 9.42 -1.44 -1.15
C HIS A 60 8.33 -0.39 -1.39
N GLY A 61 7.07 -0.80 -1.36
CA GLY A 61 5.91 0.05 -1.60
C GLY A 61 5.59 0.17 -3.09
N MET A 62 4.29 0.14 -3.37
CA MET A 62 3.71 0.27 -4.71
C MET A 62 3.96 1.69 -5.26
N GLY A 63 5.16 1.92 -5.79
CA GLY A 63 5.61 3.26 -6.15
C GLY A 63 7.12 3.45 -6.28
N SER A 64 7.91 2.37 -6.25
CA SER A 64 9.30 2.40 -6.71
C SER A 64 9.34 2.81 -8.19
N VAL A 65 9.30 4.11 -8.47
CA VAL A 65 9.73 4.67 -9.75
C VAL A 65 11.23 4.45 -9.82
N THR A 66 11.63 3.30 -10.34
CA THR A 66 12.98 3.12 -10.89
C THR A 66 13.06 3.97 -12.15
N SER A 67 13.49 5.23 -12.05
CA SER A 67 13.78 6.05 -13.23
C SER A 67 15.07 5.60 -13.91
N PRO A 68 15.23 5.89 -15.22
CA PRO A 68 14.57 5.24 -16.34
C PRO A 68 15.47 4.13 -16.93
N THR A 69 14.87 3.10 -17.52
CA THR A 69 15.59 2.20 -18.43
C THR A 69 16.23 3.07 -19.52
N SER A 70 17.57 3.10 -19.56
CA SER A 70 18.35 3.70 -20.63
C SER A 70 17.87 3.12 -21.95
N ARG A 71 17.05 3.87 -22.69
CA ARG A 71 16.67 3.49 -24.04
C ARG A 71 17.82 3.94 -24.94
N SER A 72 18.70 2.99 -25.29
CA SER A 72 19.76 3.20 -26.27
C SER A 72 19.15 3.77 -27.55
N LYS A 73 19.64 4.93 -28.02
CA LYS A 73 19.19 5.50 -29.30
C LYS A 73 19.57 4.53 -30.43
N PRO A 74 18.67 4.25 -31.40
CA PRO A 74 19.07 3.51 -32.59
C PRO A 74 20.02 4.37 -33.41
N THR A 75 21.22 3.86 -33.66
CA THR A 75 22.17 4.44 -34.62
C THR A 75 21.56 4.31 -36.01
N VAL A 76 21.10 5.43 -36.59
CA VAL A 76 20.77 5.47 -38.01
C VAL A 76 22.08 5.50 -38.78
N VAL A 77 22.43 4.38 -39.40
CA VAL A 77 23.54 4.32 -40.36
C VAL A 77 23.04 4.97 -41.65
N ALA A 78 23.51 6.19 -41.92
CA ALA A 78 23.33 6.82 -43.23
C ALA A 78 24.11 6.00 -44.26
N LYS A 79 23.40 5.38 -45.19
CA LYS A 79 23.99 4.69 -46.34
C LYS A 79 24.22 5.74 -47.43
N ALA A 80 25.46 5.84 -47.89
CA ALA A 80 25.91 6.72 -48.97
C ALA A 80 25.34 6.32 -50.33
#